data_AF-A0A840A2T4-F1
#
_entry.id   AF-A0A840A2T4-F1
#
_cell.length_a   1.000
_cell.length_b   1.000
_cell.length_c   1.000
_cell.angle_alpha   90.00
_cell.angle_beta   90.00
_cell.angle_gamma   90.00
#
_symmetry.space_group_name_H-M   'P 1'
#
loop_
_entity.id
_entity.type
_entity.pdbx_description
1 polymer ?
#
loop_
_entity_poly.entity_id
_entity_poly.type
_entity_poly.pdbx_seq_one_letter_code
_entity_poly.pdbx_strand_id
1 'polypeptide(L)'
;MPFVRGELMRGVTTGALVLSLTALAACSSGGPRTFQTQEPGGFSVFGLGGGKKSAPANAGQPAIGVNGYLWRATLDTLSFMPLASADPYGGVVITDWYVNPEKPDERFKCTVYILDSRLRADGLNVAVFKQVKDATGNWTDAPSAGQTETDLENAILTKARQLRLSNIG
;
A
#
# COMPACT_ATOMS: atom_id res chain seq x y z
N MET A 1 21.47 -12.95 -55.56
CA MET A 1 21.51 -14.43 -55.50
C MET A 1 20.72 -14.85 -54.27
N PRO A 2 19.46 -15.29 -54.40
CA PRO A 2 18.63 -15.70 -53.27
C PRO A 2 18.88 -17.18 -52.91
N PHE A 3 19.19 -17.46 -51.65
CA PHE A 3 19.23 -18.82 -51.12
C PHE A 3 17.95 -19.14 -50.36
N VAL A 4 17.41 -20.30 -50.70
CA VAL A 4 16.12 -20.89 -50.32
C VAL A 4 16.33 -21.90 -49.18
N ARG A 5 15.24 -22.22 -48.47
CA ARG A 5 14.92 -23.42 -47.63
C ARG A 5 14.99 -23.18 -46.12
N GLY A 6 14.00 -23.55 -45.32
CA GLY A 6 12.76 -24.27 -45.59
C GLY A 6 11.91 -24.41 -44.32
N GLU A 7 10.60 -24.48 -44.51
CA GLU A 7 9.62 -24.95 -43.53
C GLU A 7 9.85 -26.44 -43.21
N LEU A 8 9.67 -26.80 -41.94
CA LEU A 8 9.31 -28.11 -41.36
C LEU A 8 9.39 -27.89 -39.82
N MET A 9 8.49 -28.31 -38.94
CA MET A 9 7.51 -29.37 -39.00
C MET A 9 6.59 -29.25 -37.76
N ARG A 10 5.34 -29.71 -37.92
CA ARG A 10 4.31 -29.88 -36.88
C ARG A 10 4.75 -30.94 -35.85
N GLY A 11 4.41 -30.72 -34.58
CA GLY A 11 4.49 -31.72 -33.51
C GLY A 11 3.27 -31.64 -32.60
N VAL A 12 2.23 -32.38 -32.95
CA VAL A 12 1.08 -32.70 -32.07
C VAL A 12 1.54 -33.75 -31.07
N THR A 13 1.31 -33.54 -29.77
CA THR A 13 1.17 -34.66 -28.81
C THR A 13 0.02 -34.38 -27.86
N THR A 14 -0.98 -35.24 -28.02
CA THR A 14 -2.18 -35.46 -27.21
C THR A 14 -1.81 -36.21 -25.93
N GLY A 15 -2.47 -35.88 -24.82
CA GLY A 15 -2.87 -36.85 -23.81
C GLY A 15 -1.94 -37.04 -22.60
N ALA A 16 -2.44 -36.66 -21.42
CA ALA A 16 -2.55 -37.59 -20.29
C ALA A 16 -3.43 -36.97 -19.19
N LEU A 17 -4.48 -37.72 -18.90
CA LEU A 17 -5.53 -37.57 -17.91
C LEU A 17 -4.96 -37.94 -16.53
N VAL A 18 -5.07 -37.08 -15.51
CA VAL A 18 -4.99 -37.51 -14.10
C VAL A 18 -6.01 -36.73 -13.26
N LEU A 19 -7.07 -37.43 -12.89
CA LEU A 19 -7.93 -37.13 -11.75
C LEU A 19 -7.16 -37.38 -10.45
N SER A 20 -7.15 -36.40 -9.54
CA SER A 20 -6.84 -36.63 -8.12
C SER A 20 -7.73 -35.75 -7.23
N LEU A 21 -8.88 -36.32 -6.86
CA LEU A 21 -9.64 -35.97 -5.66
C LEU A 21 -9.02 -36.68 -4.45
N THR A 22 -9.27 -36.14 -3.25
CA THR A 22 -8.88 -36.61 -1.89
C THR A 22 -7.48 -36.16 -1.43
N ALA A 23 -7.25 -35.67 -0.20
CA ALA A 23 -8.01 -35.79 1.05
C ALA A 23 -7.80 -34.56 1.96
N LEU A 24 -8.87 -34.14 2.66
CA LEU A 24 -8.77 -33.30 3.85
C LEU A 24 -8.06 -34.10 4.95
N ALA A 25 -6.83 -33.73 5.27
CA ALA A 25 -6.14 -34.23 6.45
C ALA A 25 -6.57 -33.42 7.68
N ALA A 26 -7.46 -34.02 8.48
CA ALA A 26 -7.73 -33.62 9.85
C ALA A 26 -6.56 -34.07 10.74
N CYS A 27 -5.73 -33.12 11.18
CA CYS A 27 -4.79 -33.37 12.27
C CYS A 27 -5.43 -32.95 13.59
N SER A 28 -6.10 -33.91 14.24
CA SER A 28 -6.29 -33.88 15.68
C SER A 28 -5.01 -34.36 16.35
N SER A 29 -4.36 -33.52 17.15
CA SER A 29 -3.33 -33.97 18.09
C SER A 29 -3.65 -33.39 19.47
N GLY A 30 -4.50 -34.11 20.18
CA GLY A 30 -4.62 -33.98 21.63
C GLY A 30 -3.37 -34.58 22.27
N GLY A 31 -2.48 -33.70 22.75
CA GLY A 31 -1.38 -34.06 23.63
C GLY A 31 -1.77 -33.76 25.08
N PRO A 32 -1.72 -34.75 26.00
CA PRO A 32 -2.04 -34.52 27.40
C PRO A 32 -0.87 -33.90 28.18
N ARG A 33 -1.22 -32.89 28.97
CA ARG A 33 -0.77 -32.62 30.36
C ARG A 33 0.72 -32.31 30.57
N THR A 34 0.99 -31.02 30.53
CA THR A 34 1.71 -30.25 31.57
C THR A 34 2.23 -31.09 32.74
N PHE A 35 3.52 -31.47 32.67
CA PHE A 35 4.30 -31.81 33.84
C PHE A 35 4.51 -30.52 34.63
N GLN A 36 3.64 -30.30 35.61
CA GLN A 36 3.84 -29.26 36.61
C GLN A 36 4.97 -29.72 37.53
N THR A 37 6.11 -29.04 37.44
CA THR A 37 7.06 -28.99 38.53
C THR A 37 6.34 -28.32 39.70
N GLN A 38 6.02 -29.16 40.67
CA GLN A 38 5.61 -28.86 42.03
C GLN A 38 6.50 -27.77 42.65
N GLU A 39 5.98 -26.55 42.82
CA GLU A 39 6.46 -25.65 43.89
C GLU A 39 5.44 -25.70 45.04
N PRO A 40 5.88 -25.93 46.28
CA PRO A 40 4.99 -26.02 47.43
C PRO A 40 4.68 -24.63 47.98
N GLY A 41 3.41 -24.36 48.23
CA GLY A 41 3.00 -23.33 49.19
C GLY A 41 2.32 -22.13 48.56
N GLY A 42 0.99 -22.11 48.63
CA GLY A 42 0.20 -20.93 48.30
C GLY A 42 -1.28 -21.23 48.07
N PHE A 43 -1.95 -21.76 49.10
CA PHE A 43 -3.41 -21.89 49.10
C PHE A 43 -4.05 -20.51 49.16
N SER A 44 -4.46 -19.97 48.00
CA SER A 44 -5.38 -18.82 47.91
C SER A 44 -6.77 -19.32 47.52
N VAL A 45 -7.44 -19.92 48.49
CA VAL A 45 -8.91 -20.10 48.49
C VAL A 45 -9.53 -18.76 48.89
N PHE A 46 -10.52 -18.32 48.12
CA PHE A 46 -11.43 -17.20 48.39
C PHE A 46 -10.93 -15.79 48.05
N GLY A 47 -11.31 -15.29 46.86
CA GLY A 47 -11.33 -13.85 46.62
C GLY A 47 -11.33 -13.42 45.16
N LEU A 48 -12.49 -12.93 44.69
CA LEU A 48 -12.59 -11.75 43.83
C LEU A 48 -12.27 -11.90 42.32
N GLY A 49 -13.34 -12.08 41.54
CA GLY A 49 -13.64 -11.19 40.40
C GLY A 49 -12.88 -11.37 39.08
N GLY A 50 -13.65 -11.50 38.00
CA GLY A 50 -13.20 -11.05 36.68
C GLY A 50 -13.33 -12.07 35.56
N GLY A 51 -14.56 -12.33 35.12
CA GLY A 51 -14.74 -12.84 33.77
C GLY A 51 -14.35 -11.77 32.76
N LYS A 52 -13.37 -12.03 31.89
CA LYS A 52 -13.23 -11.33 30.61
C LYS A 52 -12.77 -12.30 29.52
N LYS A 53 -13.64 -12.33 28.52
CA LYS A 53 -13.64 -13.15 27.32
C LYS A 53 -12.36 -12.93 26.52
N SER A 54 -11.74 -14.01 26.09
CA SER A 54 -10.73 -14.03 25.04
C SER A 54 -11.37 -13.51 23.75
N ALA A 55 -10.92 -12.37 23.25
CA ALA A 55 -11.17 -11.96 21.87
C ALA A 55 -10.05 -12.55 21.00
N PRO A 56 -10.36 -13.24 19.89
CA PRO A 56 -9.34 -13.57 18.90
C PRO A 56 -8.96 -12.25 18.22
N ALA A 57 -7.73 -11.79 18.43
CA ALA A 57 -7.16 -10.76 17.58
C ALA A 57 -7.02 -11.37 16.18
N ASN A 58 -7.96 -11.01 15.29
CA ASN A 58 -7.77 -11.15 13.85
C ASN A 58 -6.39 -10.55 13.52
N ALA A 59 -5.45 -11.39 13.12
CA ALA A 59 -4.17 -11.00 12.54
C ALA A 59 -4.40 -10.42 11.13
N GLY A 60 -5.28 -9.42 11.04
CA GLY A 60 -5.44 -8.55 9.89
C GLY A 60 -4.31 -7.53 9.90
N GLN A 61 -3.70 -7.36 8.74
CA GLN A 61 -2.60 -6.45 8.39
C GLN A 61 -2.36 -5.29 9.37
N PRO A 62 -1.10 -5.00 9.79
CA PRO A 62 -0.81 -3.85 10.62
C PRO A 62 -1.33 -2.58 9.94
N ALA A 63 -2.37 -1.98 10.51
CA ALA A 63 -2.85 -0.68 10.07
C ALA A 63 -1.72 0.32 10.27
N ILE A 64 -1.17 0.85 9.19
CA ILE A 64 -0.14 1.88 9.24
C ILE A 64 -0.78 3.09 9.92
N GLY A 65 -0.25 3.52 11.06
CA GLY A 65 -0.70 4.73 11.71
C GLY A 65 -0.37 5.93 10.83
N VAL A 66 -1.37 6.54 10.19
CA VAL A 66 -1.18 7.72 9.33
C VAL A 66 -1.16 9.00 10.18
N ASN A 67 -0.20 9.89 9.92
CA ASN A 67 -0.17 11.20 10.58
C ASN A 67 -1.27 12.14 10.04
N GLY A 68 -2.14 12.63 10.92
CA GLY A 68 -3.24 13.53 10.52
C GLY A 68 -2.81 14.88 9.92
N TYR A 69 -1.64 15.41 10.29
CA TYR A 69 -1.10 16.64 9.69
C TYR A 69 -0.55 16.40 8.29
N LEU A 70 0.16 15.29 8.07
CA LEU A 70 0.62 14.90 6.73
C LEU A 70 -0.59 14.70 5.82
N TRP A 71 -1.59 13.93 6.27
CA TRP A 71 -2.82 13.69 5.52
C TRP A 71 -3.51 15.00 5.09
N ARG A 72 -3.74 15.90 6.06
CA ARG A 72 -4.40 17.17 5.78
C ARG A 72 -3.57 18.05 4.84
N ALA A 73 -2.26 18.11 5.04
CA ALA A 73 -1.34 18.86 4.18
C ALA A 73 -1.31 18.30 2.75
N THR A 74 -1.30 16.97 2.58
CA THR A 74 -1.35 16.32 1.27
C THR A 74 -2.60 16.69 0.50
N LEU A 75 -3.78 16.58 1.12
CA LEU A 75 -5.05 16.91 0.47
C LEU A 75 -5.12 18.39 0.07
N ASP A 76 -4.60 19.28 0.91
CA ASP A 76 -4.62 20.72 0.64
C ASP A 76 -3.63 21.09 -0.48
N THR A 77 -2.41 20.51 -0.48
CA THR A 77 -1.43 20.72 -1.55
C THR A 77 -1.89 20.14 -2.89
N LEU A 78 -2.57 19.00 -2.90
CA LEU A 78 -3.06 18.36 -4.13
C LEU A 78 -4.46 18.82 -4.56
N SER A 79 -5.07 19.77 -3.85
CA SER A 79 -6.44 20.22 -4.08
C SER A 79 -6.69 20.85 -5.47
N PHE A 80 -5.63 21.22 -6.18
CA PHE A 80 -5.72 21.71 -7.56
C PHE A 80 -5.92 20.60 -8.60
N MET A 81 -5.67 19.33 -8.23
CA MET A 81 -5.90 18.18 -9.09
C MET A 81 -7.16 17.41 -8.67
N PRO A 82 -7.88 16.79 -9.62
CA PRO A 82 -8.97 15.87 -9.31
C PRO A 82 -8.45 14.65 -8.51
N LEU A 83 -9.13 14.31 -7.42
CA LEU A 83 -8.80 13.16 -6.57
C LEU A 83 -9.50 11.90 -7.11
N ALA A 84 -8.73 10.87 -7.41
CA ALA A 84 -9.24 9.57 -7.86
C ALA A 84 -9.62 8.68 -6.67
N SER A 85 -8.75 8.61 -5.66
CA SER A 85 -8.94 7.78 -4.47
C SER A 85 -8.09 8.28 -3.30
N ALA A 86 -8.62 8.21 -2.09
CA ALA A 86 -7.90 8.60 -0.88
C ALA A 86 -8.26 7.64 0.27
N ASP A 87 -7.31 6.83 0.70
CA ASP A 87 -7.45 5.89 1.82
C ASP A 87 -6.75 6.45 3.08
N PRO A 88 -7.52 6.91 4.09
CA PRO A 88 -6.96 7.48 5.32
C PRO A 88 -6.35 6.43 6.28
N TYR A 89 -6.65 5.14 6.10
CA TYR A 89 -6.09 4.06 6.93
C TYR A 89 -4.80 3.51 6.33
N GLY A 90 -4.76 3.37 5.00
CA GLY A 90 -3.56 2.95 4.27
C GLY A 90 -2.55 4.07 4.03
N GLY A 91 -2.96 5.33 4.19
CA GLY A 91 -2.10 6.49 3.95
C GLY A 91 -1.82 6.73 2.47
N VAL A 92 -2.73 6.35 1.58
CA VAL A 92 -2.52 6.46 0.13
C VAL A 92 -3.49 7.49 -0.46
N VAL A 93 -2.95 8.45 -1.22
CA VAL A 93 -3.72 9.45 -1.96
C VAL A 93 -3.33 9.37 -3.43
N ILE A 94 -4.32 9.16 -4.29
CA ILE A 94 -4.17 9.02 -5.74
C ILE A 94 -4.98 10.11 -6.42
N THR A 95 -4.32 10.87 -7.29
CA THR A 95 -5.01 11.83 -8.16
C THR A 95 -5.38 11.18 -9.48
N ASP A 96 -6.36 11.78 -10.16
CA ASP A 96 -6.63 11.52 -11.56
C ASP A 96 -5.57 12.19 -12.45
N TRP A 97 -5.67 11.93 -13.75
CA TRP A 97 -4.86 12.63 -14.75
C TRP A 97 -5.30 14.09 -14.86
N TYR A 98 -4.42 15.01 -14.49
CA TYR A 98 -4.59 16.44 -14.60
C TYR A 98 -3.83 16.98 -15.82
N VAL A 99 -4.49 17.79 -16.64
CA VAL A 99 -3.88 18.48 -17.79
C VAL A 99 -3.74 19.96 -17.43
N ASN A 100 -2.54 20.51 -17.56
CA ASN A 100 -2.35 21.95 -17.33
C ASN A 100 -2.97 22.73 -18.51
N PRO A 101 -3.88 23.69 -18.28
CA PRO A 101 -4.42 24.52 -19.36
C PRO A 101 -3.36 25.30 -20.15
N GLU A 102 -2.21 25.61 -19.55
CA GLU A 102 -1.08 26.26 -20.24
C GLU A 102 -0.36 25.34 -21.22
N LYS A 103 -0.43 24.01 -20.98
CA LYS A 103 0.23 22.98 -21.79
C LYS A 103 -0.71 21.77 -21.95
N PRO A 104 -1.65 21.81 -22.90
CA PRO A 104 -2.62 20.74 -23.11
C PRO A 104 -1.98 19.42 -23.61
N ASP A 105 -0.70 19.49 -24.03
CA ASP A 105 0.06 18.36 -24.53
C ASP A 105 0.66 17.50 -23.42
N GLU A 106 0.55 17.89 -22.14
CA GLU A 106 1.03 17.08 -21.02
C GLU A 106 -0.04 16.86 -19.96
N ARG A 107 -0.04 15.65 -19.40
CA ARG A 107 -0.87 15.26 -18.28
C ARG A 107 -0.03 14.68 -17.16
N PHE A 108 -0.46 14.95 -15.94
CA PHE A 108 0.22 14.54 -14.72
C PHE A 108 -0.72 13.71 -13.85
N LYS A 109 -0.16 12.71 -13.19
CA LYS A 109 -0.81 11.95 -12.14
C LYS A 109 0.14 11.85 -10.97
N CYS A 110 -0.36 12.07 -9.77
CA CYS A 110 0.42 11.96 -8.56
C CYS A 110 -0.12 10.83 -7.68
N THR A 111 0.78 10.12 -7.03
CA THR A 111 0.43 9.14 -5.99
C THR A 111 1.29 9.41 -4.77
N VAL A 112 0.65 9.67 -3.65
CA VAL A 112 1.31 9.97 -2.38
C VAL A 112 1.08 8.82 -1.42
N TYR A 113 2.17 8.38 -0.81
CA TYR A 113 2.18 7.36 0.24
C TYR A 113 2.65 8.01 1.54
N ILE A 114 1.85 7.91 2.59
CA ILE A 114 2.19 8.33 3.93
C ILE A 114 2.58 7.08 4.69
N LEU A 115 3.88 6.96 4.94
CA LEU A 115 4.51 5.73 5.44
C LEU A 115 4.61 5.71 6.96
N ASP A 116 4.44 6.87 7.62
CA ASP A 116 4.61 6.96 9.07
C ASP A 116 3.62 7.88 9.79
N SER A 117 3.53 7.64 11.09
CA SER A 117 2.75 8.41 12.06
C SER A 117 3.45 9.66 12.58
N ARG A 118 4.77 9.79 12.37
CA ARG A 118 5.58 10.93 12.81
C ARG A 118 5.83 11.90 11.67
N LEU A 119 5.99 13.17 12.03
CA LEU A 119 6.34 14.23 11.09
C LEU A 119 7.86 14.23 10.85
N ARG A 120 8.32 13.36 9.96
CA ARG A 120 9.72 13.22 9.53
C ARG A 120 9.82 13.34 8.00
N ALA A 121 11.01 13.62 7.49
CA ALA A 121 11.23 13.82 6.05
C ALA A 121 10.93 12.55 5.25
N ASP A 122 11.43 11.39 5.70
CA ASP A 122 11.21 10.07 5.10
C ASP A 122 9.83 9.45 5.46
N GLY A 123 8.91 10.26 5.98
CA GLY A 123 7.58 9.83 6.43
C GLY A 123 6.54 9.84 5.32
N LEU A 124 6.85 10.42 4.16
CA LEU A 124 6.03 10.32 2.96
C LEU A 124 6.89 10.01 1.73
N ASN A 125 6.24 9.51 0.69
CA ASN A 125 6.81 9.33 -0.63
C ASN A 125 5.81 9.82 -1.68
N VAL A 126 6.29 10.60 -2.64
CA VAL A 126 5.48 11.16 -3.73
C VAL A 126 6.00 10.62 -5.06
N ALA A 127 5.16 9.90 -5.78
CA ALA A 127 5.44 9.44 -7.14
C ALA A 127 4.65 10.29 -8.14
N VAL A 128 5.35 10.90 -9.10
CA VAL A 128 4.72 11.73 -10.14
C VAL A 128 4.90 11.07 -11.50
N PHE A 129 3.79 10.77 -12.14
CA PHE A 129 3.72 10.23 -13.50
C PHE A 129 3.38 11.34 -14.47
N LYS A 130 4.16 11.45 -15.55
CA LYS A 130 3.90 12.41 -16.63
C LYS A 130 3.70 11.65 -17.93
N GLN A 131 2.68 12.05 -18.68
CA GLN A 131 2.47 11.60 -20.04
C GLN A 131 2.35 12.79 -20.96
N VAL A 132 2.92 12.67 -22.15
CA VAL A 132 2.94 13.71 -23.17
C VAL A 132 2.20 13.19 -24.39
N LYS A 133 1.47 14.06 -25.06
CA LYS A 133 0.74 13.77 -26.26
C LYS A 133 1.68 13.84 -27.46
N ASP A 134 1.79 12.76 -28.20
CA ASP A 134 2.55 12.70 -29.44
C ASP A 134 1.83 13.42 -30.60
N ALA A 135 2.52 13.69 -31.69
CA ALA A 135 1.99 14.32 -32.90
C ALA A 135 0.81 13.54 -33.54
N THR A 136 0.69 12.24 -33.26
CA THR A 136 -0.46 11.40 -33.67
C THR A 136 -1.65 11.47 -32.69
N GLY A 137 -1.52 12.18 -31.57
CA GLY A 137 -2.56 12.34 -30.56
C GLY A 137 -2.61 11.26 -29.48
N ASN A 138 -1.65 10.32 -29.48
CA ASN A 138 -1.51 9.27 -28.47
C ASN A 138 -0.77 9.78 -27.23
N TRP A 139 -1.09 9.23 -26.06
CA TRP A 139 -0.37 9.54 -24.82
C TRP A 139 0.80 8.58 -24.63
N THR A 140 1.99 9.14 -24.43
CA THR A 140 3.23 8.39 -24.21
C THR A 140 3.84 8.78 -22.87
N ASP A 141 4.35 7.81 -22.11
CA ASP A 141 5.05 8.06 -20.86
C ASP A 141 6.32 8.89 -21.11
N ALA A 142 6.51 9.90 -20.27
CA ALA A 142 7.68 10.75 -20.29
C ALA A 142 8.25 10.89 -18.88
N PRO A 143 9.58 11.01 -18.74
CA PRO A 143 10.20 11.20 -17.44
C PRO A 143 9.68 12.49 -16.80
N SER A 144 9.10 12.38 -15.60
CA SER A 144 8.88 13.53 -14.72
C SER A 144 10.25 14.06 -14.28
N ALA A 145 10.35 15.37 -14.04
CA ALA A 145 11.56 15.89 -13.42
C ALA A 145 11.56 15.42 -11.97
N GLY A 146 12.53 14.60 -11.54
CA GLY A 146 12.62 14.13 -10.15
C GLY A 146 12.68 15.28 -9.12
N GLN A 147 13.08 16.47 -9.57
CA GLN A 147 12.96 17.71 -8.80
C GLN A 147 11.51 18.03 -8.41
N THR A 148 10.53 17.82 -9.31
CA THR A 148 9.11 18.07 -9.04
C THR A 148 8.57 17.17 -7.94
N GLU A 149 9.02 15.91 -7.87
CA GLU A 149 8.64 14.99 -6.80
C GLU A 149 9.14 15.48 -5.45
N THR A 150 10.43 15.85 -5.41
CA THR A 150 11.08 16.40 -4.21
C THR A 150 10.45 17.73 -3.78
N ASP A 151 10.10 18.61 -4.71
CA ASP A 151 9.46 19.90 -4.42
C ASP A 151 8.06 19.69 -3.83
N LEU A 152 7.28 18.76 -4.38
CA LEU A 152 5.96 18.40 -3.84
C LEU A 152 6.07 17.79 -2.44
N GLU A 153 7.04 16.91 -2.22
CA GLU A 153 7.32 16.34 -0.91
C GLU A 153 7.62 17.44 0.13
N ASN A 154 8.54 18.34 -0.20
CA ASN A 154 8.92 19.46 0.66
C ASN A 154 7.76 20.43 0.91
N ALA A 155 6.91 20.68 -0.09
CA ALA A 155 5.72 21.51 0.06
C ALA A 155 4.73 20.89 1.07
N ILE A 156 4.47 19.58 0.96
CA ILE A 156 3.61 18.84 1.89
C ILE A 156 4.20 18.87 3.31
N LEU A 157 5.49 18.57 3.48
CA LEU A 157 6.15 18.59 4.78
C LEU A 157 6.13 19.97 5.44
N THR A 158 6.32 21.02 4.64
CA THR A 158 6.28 22.40 5.13
C THR A 158 4.88 22.78 5.58
N LYS A 159 3.85 22.44 4.79
CA LYS A 159 2.46 22.71 5.14
C LYS A 159 2.01 21.90 6.36
N ALA A 160 2.44 20.65 6.49
CA ALA A 160 2.17 19.83 7.67
C ALA A 160 2.80 20.41 8.95
N ARG A 161 4.02 20.96 8.86
CA ARG A 161 4.65 21.68 9.99
C ARG A 161 3.87 22.94 10.36
N GLN A 162 3.41 23.71 9.37
CA GLN A 162 2.56 24.87 9.61
C GLN A 162 1.27 24.48 10.33
N LEU A 163 0.55 23.46 9.85
CA LEU A 163 -0.66 22.95 10.49
C LEU A 163 -0.43 22.50 11.93
N ARG A 164 0.72 21.85 12.20
CA ARG A 164 1.09 21.46 13.56
C ARG A 164 1.31 22.68 14.46
N LEU A 165 1.98 23.72 13.97
CA LEU A 165 2.22 24.95 14.72
C LEU A 165 0.93 25.74 14.97
N SER A 166 0.04 25.82 13.98
CA SER A 166 -1.25 26.50 14.10
C SER A 166 -2.22 25.81 15.07
N ASN A 167 -2.06 24.51 15.33
CA ASN A 167 -2.92 23.77 16.25
C ASN A 167 -2.45 23.83 17.71
N ILE A 168 -1.20 24.26 17.96
CA ILE A 168 -0.63 24.36 19.32
C ILE A 168 -0.62 25.80 19.87
N GLY A 169 -0.91 26.79 19.03
CA GLY A 169 -1.00 28.21 19.41
C GLY A 169 -2.46 28.64 19.51
#